data_AF-A0A0S4KKK8-F1
#
_entry.id   AF-A0A0S4KKK8-F1
#
_cell.length_a   1.000
_cell.length_b   1.000
_cell.length_c   1.000
_cell.angle_alpha   90.00
_cell.angle_beta   90.00
_cell.angle_gamma   90.00
#
_symmetry.space_group_name_H-M   'P 1'
#
loop_
_entity.id
_entity.type
_entity.pdbx_description
1 polymer ?
#
loop_
_entity_poly.entity_id
_entity_poly.type
_entity_poly.pdbx_seq_one_letter_code
_entity_poly.pdbx_strand_id
1 'polypeptide(L)'
;MNDVYLAACANEKVKPNTMIVGRLNQLDSEQAAWAHVDLSRNLCGSGNGFAALMALLTAQSQHIESFDMSFTELNVQHVKKLCAVLKRATHLRSVVLHNCGLYLESVEALLTLLRHNTSILHLDITSDETLPMPNTFPHSWINRLDAQLERNRNAKPT
;
A
#
# COMPACT_ATOMS: atom_id res chain seq x y z
N MET A 1 4.77 5.99 17.28
CA MET A 1 4.31 6.07 15.87
C MET A 1 3.17 7.06 15.64
N ASN A 2 2.15 7.13 16.50
CA ASN A 2 1.12 8.16 16.37
C ASN A 2 1.74 9.57 16.42
N ASP A 3 2.70 9.81 17.30
CA ASP A 3 3.41 11.09 17.36
C ASP A 3 4.15 11.43 16.06
N VAL A 4 4.68 10.43 15.34
CA VAL A 4 5.34 10.62 14.05
C VAL A 4 4.32 10.97 12.97
N TYR A 5 3.16 10.31 12.94
CA TYR A 5 2.07 10.66 12.03
C TYR A 5 1.50 12.05 12.33
N LEU A 6 1.25 12.36 13.61
CA LEU A 6 0.75 13.67 14.04
C LEU A 6 1.77 14.78 13.75
N ALA A 7 3.07 14.54 13.98
CA ALA A 7 4.13 15.48 13.63
C ALA A 7 4.25 15.68 12.12
N ALA A 8 4.19 14.60 11.33
CA ALA A 8 4.15 14.69 9.87
C ALA A 8 2.90 15.46 9.40
N CYS A 9 1.76 15.25 10.06
CA CYS A 9 0.55 16.00 9.78
C CYS A 9 0.72 17.49 10.10
N ALA A 10 1.32 17.82 11.24
CA ALA A 10 1.58 19.21 11.64
C ALA A 10 2.57 19.91 10.67
N ASN A 11 3.64 19.23 10.27
CA ASN A 11 4.66 19.76 9.34
C ASN A 11 4.06 20.09 7.97
N GLU A 12 3.22 19.20 7.44
CA GLU A 12 2.55 19.39 6.15
C GLU A 12 1.33 20.34 6.26
N LYS A 13 0.98 20.80 7.46
CA LYS A 13 -0.21 21.61 7.77
C LYS A 13 -1.52 20.93 7.36
N VAL A 14 -1.64 19.65 7.72
CA VAL A 14 -2.72 18.76 7.29
C VAL A 14 -3.46 18.22 8.50
N LYS A 15 -4.79 18.07 8.38
CA LYS A 15 -5.56 17.47 9.46
C LYS A 15 -5.26 15.95 9.52
N PRO A 16 -4.85 15.40 10.68
CA PRO A 16 -4.68 13.96 10.85
C PRO A 16 -5.99 13.23 10.60
N ASN A 17 -5.91 12.08 9.94
CA ASN A 17 -7.06 11.18 9.83
C ASN A 17 -7.18 10.40 11.14
N THR A 18 -8.13 10.81 11.98
CA THR A 18 -8.39 10.22 13.30
C THR A 18 -8.78 8.75 13.25
N MET A 19 -9.29 8.27 12.10
CA MET A 19 -9.62 6.84 11.90
C MET A 19 -8.38 5.95 11.79
N ILE A 20 -7.23 6.51 11.38
CA ILE A 20 -5.98 5.74 11.28
C ILE A 20 -5.16 5.84 12.57
N VAL A 21 -5.29 6.94 13.32
CA VAL A 21 -4.54 7.16 14.58
C VAL A 21 -4.72 5.98 15.54
N GLY A 22 -5.96 5.49 15.69
CA GLY A 22 -6.23 4.31 16.52
C GLY A 22 -5.54 3.03 16.04
N ARG A 23 -5.40 2.85 14.72
CA ARG A 23 -4.70 1.71 14.11
C ARG A 23 -3.19 1.85 14.25
N LEU A 24 -2.64 3.05 14.06
CA LEU A 24 -1.23 3.34 14.28
C LEU A 24 -0.80 3.11 15.73
N ASN A 25 -1.66 3.41 16.70
CA ASN A 25 -1.41 3.11 18.12
C ASN A 25 -1.30 1.60 18.38
N GLN A 26 -2.08 0.78 17.68
CA GLN A 26 -2.00 -0.68 17.80
C GLN A 26 -0.69 -1.25 17.22
N LEU A 27 -0.09 -0.53 16.26
CA LEU A 27 1.21 -0.88 15.68
C LEU A 27 2.41 -0.41 16.53
N ASP A 28 2.18 0.41 17.56
CA ASP A 28 3.21 1.05 18.40
C ASP A 28 3.46 0.29 19.72
N SER A 29 2.68 -0.78 20.02
CA SER A 29 2.89 -1.58 21.23
C SER A 29 4.14 -2.45 21.10
N GLU A 30 5.07 -2.31 22.06
CA GLU A 30 6.50 -2.72 22.12
C GLU A 30 6.88 -4.19 21.79
N GLN A 31 6.00 -5.02 21.21
CA GLN A 31 6.30 -6.43 20.92
C GLN A 31 6.18 -6.82 19.43
N ALA A 32 5.63 -5.96 18.58
CA ALA A 32 5.53 -6.24 17.15
C ALA A 32 6.54 -5.37 16.38
N ALA A 33 7.62 -5.97 15.86
CA ALA A 33 8.20 -5.44 14.63
C ALA A 33 7.06 -5.26 13.62
N TRP A 34 7.10 -4.21 12.78
CA TRP A 34 6.01 -3.78 11.87
C TRP A 34 5.68 -4.79 10.75
N ALA A 35 5.76 -6.10 11.01
CA ALA A 35 5.50 -7.16 10.07
C ALA A 35 4.11 -7.04 9.42
N HIS A 36 3.11 -6.46 10.09
CA HIS A 36 1.78 -6.28 9.51
C HIS A 36 1.23 -4.87 9.76
N VAL A 37 0.89 -4.16 8.68
CA VAL A 37 0.31 -2.81 8.72
C VAL A 37 -1.09 -2.85 8.08
N ASP A 38 -2.13 -2.77 8.91
CA ASP A 38 -3.53 -2.68 8.45
C ASP A 38 -4.04 -1.23 8.48
N LEU A 39 -4.26 -0.69 7.29
CA LEU A 39 -4.84 0.61 7.01
C LEU A 39 -6.08 0.46 6.11
N SER A 40 -6.77 -0.68 6.14
CA SER A 40 -8.01 -0.87 5.39
C SER A 40 -9.13 0.13 5.79
N ARG A 41 -10.16 0.33 4.96
CA ARG A 41 -11.37 1.12 5.28
C ARG A 41 -11.06 2.51 5.83
N ASN A 42 -10.02 3.14 5.31
CA ASN A 42 -9.57 4.43 5.79
C ASN A 42 -9.75 5.48 4.67
N LEU A 43 -10.09 6.71 5.02
CA LEU A 43 -10.39 7.77 4.04
C LEU A 43 -9.15 8.53 3.53
N CYS A 44 -7.94 7.95 3.57
CA CYS A 44 -6.71 8.67 3.21
C CYS A 44 -6.71 9.18 1.76
N GLY A 45 -7.55 8.64 0.88
CA GLY A 45 -7.71 9.12 -0.49
C GLY A 45 -8.36 10.50 -0.67
N SER A 46 -9.01 11.06 0.36
CA SER A 46 -9.79 12.31 0.23
C SER A 46 -9.13 13.55 0.87
N GLY A 47 -7.92 13.42 1.43
CA GLY A 47 -7.31 14.51 2.19
C GLY A 47 -5.79 14.44 2.35
N ASN A 48 -5.22 15.53 2.88
CA ASN A 48 -3.79 15.71 3.00
C ASN A 48 -3.10 14.74 4.01
N GLY A 49 -3.85 13.93 4.76
CA GLY A 49 -3.31 12.88 5.65
C GLY A 49 -2.59 11.73 4.91
N PHE A 50 -2.78 11.59 3.59
CA PHE A 50 -2.05 10.62 2.77
C PHE A 50 -0.55 10.94 2.70
N ALA A 51 -0.16 12.21 2.58
CA ALA A 51 1.24 12.61 2.49
C ALA A 51 1.99 12.29 3.79
N ALA A 52 1.40 12.63 4.93
CA ALA A 52 1.93 12.30 6.25
C ALA A 52 2.03 10.78 6.46
N LEU A 53 1.05 10.02 5.99
CA LEU A 53 1.10 8.56 6.01
C LEU A 53 2.24 7.99 5.15
N MET A 54 2.44 8.51 3.93
CA MET A 54 3.55 8.08 3.07
C MET A 54 4.92 8.40 3.70
N ALA A 55 5.05 9.55 4.38
CA ALA A 55 6.28 9.91 5.09
C ALA A 55 6.57 8.93 6.24
N LEU A 56 5.55 8.59 7.04
CA LEU A 56 5.67 7.58 8.10
C LEU A 56 6.09 6.21 7.52
N LEU A 57 5.37 5.72 6.50
CA LEU A 57 5.68 4.43 5.86
C LEU A 57 7.09 4.42 5.24
N THR A 58 7.56 5.57 4.74
CA THR A 58 8.93 5.70 4.25
C THR A 58 9.96 5.55 5.37
N ALA A 59 9.71 6.15 6.52
CA ALA A 59 10.59 6.02 7.68
C ALA A 59 10.62 4.58 8.22
N GLN A 60 9.52 3.84 8.07
CA GLN A 60 9.36 2.48 8.59
C GLN A 60 9.53 1.38 7.53
N SER A 61 9.95 1.71 6.31
CA SER A 61 9.88 0.78 5.18
C SER A 61 10.70 -0.50 5.37
N GLN A 62 11.75 -0.47 6.18
CA GLN A 62 12.60 -1.63 6.46
C GLN A 62 11.98 -2.62 7.46
N HIS A 63 10.89 -2.24 8.12
CA HIS A 63 10.27 -3.05 9.18
C HIS A 63 8.94 -3.67 8.74
N ILE A 64 8.48 -3.40 7.51
CA ILE A 64 7.18 -3.84 7.00
C ILE A 64 7.30 -5.13 6.21
N GLU A 65 6.60 -6.17 6.66
CA GLU A 65 6.49 -7.46 5.94
C GLU A 65 5.17 -7.59 5.16
N SER A 66 4.10 -6.95 5.62
CA SER A 66 2.79 -7.00 4.98
C SER A 66 2.01 -5.72 5.20
N PHE A 67 1.24 -5.34 4.18
CA PHE A 67 0.59 -4.05 4.09
C PHE A 67 -0.81 -4.18 3.50
N ASP A 68 -1.81 -3.65 4.19
CA ASP A 68 -3.22 -3.71 3.78
C ASP A 68 -3.82 -2.29 3.72
N MET A 69 -4.37 -1.91 2.58
CA MET A 69 -5.18 -0.69 2.39
C MET A 69 -6.56 -0.99 1.81
N SER A 70 -7.05 -2.22 1.91
CA SER A 70 -8.33 -2.66 1.33
C SER A 70 -9.47 -1.70 1.65
N PHE A 71 -10.42 -1.53 0.74
CA PHE A 71 -11.56 -0.61 0.89
C PHE A 71 -11.13 0.86 1.14
N THR A 72 -9.98 1.26 0.59
CA THR A 72 -9.53 2.64 0.59
C THR A 72 -9.54 3.15 -0.83
N GLU A 73 -10.24 4.25 -1.11
CA GLU A 73 -10.26 4.83 -2.46
C GLU A 73 -8.89 5.41 -2.81
N LEU A 74 -8.21 4.82 -3.81
CA LEU A 74 -6.89 5.22 -4.25
C LEU A 74 -6.93 5.63 -5.73
N ASN A 75 -6.83 6.94 -5.99
CA ASN A 75 -6.57 7.41 -7.35
C ASN A 75 -5.15 7.02 -7.83
N VAL A 76 -4.89 7.17 -9.13
CA VAL A 76 -3.60 6.84 -9.77
C VAL A 76 -2.40 7.50 -9.09
N GLN A 77 -2.55 8.74 -8.60
CA GLN A 77 -1.45 9.46 -7.95
C GLN A 77 -1.14 8.90 -6.56
N HIS A 78 -2.16 8.47 -5.81
CA HIS A 78 -1.97 7.78 -4.54
C HIS A 78 -1.22 6.46 -4.74
N VAL A 79 -1.62 5.66 -5.75
CA VAL A 79 -0.94 4.39 -6.06
C VAL A 79 0.52 4.62 -6.46
N LYS A 80 0.81 5.61 -7.30
CA LYS A 80 2.20 5.93 -7.70
C LYS A 80 3.07 6.32 -6.50
N LYS A 81 2.54 7.15 -5.59
CA LYS A 81 3.24 7.53 -4.35
C LYS A 81 3.45 6.33 -3.44
N LEU A 82 2.42 5.49 -3.26
CA LEU A 82 2.53 4.25 -2.50
C LEU A 82 3.62 3.34 -3.08
N CYS A 83 3.62 3.10 -4.40
CA CYS A 83 4.65 2.31 -5.07
C CYS A 83 6.06 2.87 -4.84
N ALA A 84 6.25 4.20 -4.82
CA ALA A 84 7.55 4.80 -4.54
C ALA A 84 8.06 4.48 -3.13
N VAL A 85 7.15 4.43 -2.14
CA VAL A 85 7.47 4.03 -0.77
C VAL A 85 7.78 2.54 -0.70
N LEU A 86 6.90 1.69 -1.24
CA LEU A 86 7.03 0.23 -1.18
C LEU A 86 8.25 -0.29 -1.95
N LYS A 87 8.75 0.43 -2.96
CA LYS A 87 10.03 0.10 -3.61
C LYS A 87 11.22 0.05 -2.65
N ARG A 88 11.15 0.77 -1.53
CA ARG A 88 12.21 0.81 -0.51
C ARG A 88 12.05 -0.26 0.56
N ALA A 89 10.92 -0.97 0.61
CA ALA A 89 10.62 -1.97 1.62
C ALA A 89 11.17 -3.34 1.21
N THR A 90 12.35 -3.70 1.70
CA THR A 90 13.10 -4.90 1.29
C THR A 90 12.57 -6.20 1.89
N HIS A 91 11.76 -6.12 2.94
CA HIS A 91 11.18 -7.26 3.65
C HIS A 91 9.69 -7.46 3.34
N LEU A 92 9.12 -6.66 2.44
CA LEU A 92 7.68 -6.64 2.16
C LEU A 92 7.24 -7.85 1.32
N ARG A 93 6.55 -8.81 1.93
CA ARG A 93 6.02 -10.03 1.31
C ARG A 93 4.63 -9.86 0.72
N SER A 94 3.74 -9.11 1.38
CA SER A 94 2.32 -9.05 1.01
C SER A 94 1.81 -7.62 0.91
N VAL A 95 1.05 -7.32 -0.14
CA VAL A 95 0.36 -6.06 -0.36
C VAL A 95 -1.10 -6.33 -0.71
N VAL A 96 -2.04 -5.75 0.02
CA VAL A 96 -3.48 -5.93 -0.18
C VAL A 96 -4.12 -4.58 -0.49
N LEU A 97 -4.67 -4.45 -1.69
CA LEU A 97 -5.37 -3.28 -2.23
C LEU A 97 -6.77 -3.67 -2.71
N HIS A 98 -7.40 -4.61 -2.01
CA HIS A 98 -8.72 -5.12 -2.36
C HIS A 98 -9.75 -3.99 -2.33
N ASN A 99 -10.55 -3.86 -3.38
CA ASN A 99 -11.61 -2.86 -3.51
C ASN A 99 -11.13 -1.41 -3.32
N CYS A 100 -9.96 -1.06 -3.87
CA CYS A 100 -9.36 0.28 -3.74
C CYS A 100 -9.66 1.25 -4.89
N GLY A 101 -10.55 0.91 -5.83
CA GLY A 101 -10.90 1.81 -6.94
C GLY A 101 -9.74 2.03 -7.95
N LEU A 102 -8.95 0.99 -8.24
CA LEU A 102 -7.75 1.11 -9.07
C LEU A 102 -8.08 1.37 -10.55
N TYR A 103 -7.15 2.02 -11.26
CA TYR A 103 -7.18 2.35 -12.69
C TYR A 103 -6.07 1.62 -13.47
N LEU A 104 -6.05 1.68 -14.81
CA LEU A 104 -5.12 0.88 -15.62
C LEU A 104 -3.67 1.31 -15.35
N GLU A 105 -3.48 2.62 -15.26
CA GLU A 105 -2.23 3.27 -14.91
C GLU A 105 -1.78 2.92 -13.47
N SER A 106 -2.71 2.53 -12.61
CA SER A 106 -2.40 2.00 -11.27
C SER A 106 -1.80 0.60 -11.37
N VAL A 107 -2.38 -0.26 -12.21
CA VAL A 107 -1.88 -1.61 -12.49
C VAL A 107 -0.48 -1.56 -13.13
N GLU A 108 -0.23 -0.61 -14.03
CA GLU A 108 1.11 -0.38 -14.61
C GLU A 108 2.14 0.03 -13.54
N ALA A 109 1.75 0.91 -12.61
CA ALA A 109 2.60 1.32 -11.51
C ALA A 109 2.92 0.15 -10.57
N LEU A 110 1.95 -0.72 -10.31
CA LEU A 110 2.12 -1.94 -9.51
C LEU A 110 3.03 -2.96 -10.21
N LEU A 111 2.86 -3.18 -11.51
CA LEU A 111 3.75 -4.05 -12.28
C LEU A 111 5.21 -3.54 -12.25
N THR A 112 5.38 -2.22 -12.33
CA THR A 112 6.69 -1.58 -12.20
C THR A 112 7.26 -1.78 -10.80
N LEU A 113 6.44 -1.66 -9.75
CA LEU A 113 6.84 -1.95 -8.38
C LEU A 113 7.34 -3.40 -8.25
N LEU A 114 6.56 -4.39 -8.70
CA LEU A 114 6.92 -5.82 -8.57
C LEU A 114 8.23 -6.20 -9.27
N ARG A 115 8.58 -5.51 -10.36
CA ARG A 115 9.88 -5.70 -11.05
C ARG A 115 11.07 -5.15 -10.27
N HIS A 116 10.85 -4.11 -9.46
CA HIS A 116 11.91 -3.46 -8.68
C HIS A 116 12.03 -4.07 -7.28
N ASN A 117 10.89 -4.36 -6.66
CA ASN A 117 10.81 -4.97 -5.35
C ASN A 117 10.38 -6.43 -5.49
N THR A 118 11.39 -7.31 -5.61
CA THR A 118 11.21 -8.76 -5.71
C THR A 118 10.89 -9.42 -4.38
N SER A 119 10.91 -8.66 -3.27
CA SER A 119 10.50 -9.21 -1.96
C SER A 119 9.00 -9.46 -1.88
N ILE A 120 8.20 -8.76 -2.71
CA ILE A 120 6.74 -8.90 -2.77
C ILE A 120 6.37 -10.20 -3.48
N LEU A 121 5.73 -11.10 -2.73
CA LEU A 121 5.31 -12.42 -3.16
C LEU A 121 3.79 -12.53 -3.31
N HIS A 122 3.04 -11.63 -2.68
CA HIS A 122 1.59 -11.59 -2.75
C HIS A 122 1.10 -10.17 -3.01
N LEU A 123 0.21 -10.02 -3.99
CA LEU A 123 -0.47 -8.78 -4.30
C LEU A 123 -1.94 -9.10 -4.56
N ASP A 124 -2.82 -8.53 -3.74
CA ASP A 124 -4.27 -8.58 -3.97
C ASP A 124 -4.73 -7.21 -4.46
N ILE A 125 -5.35 -7.18 -5.64
CA ILE A 125 -5.98 -6.00 -6.24
C ILE A 125 -7.41 -6.28 -6.69
N THR A 126 -7.99 -7.36 -6.17
CA THR A 126 -9.34 -7.80 -6.52
C THR A 126 -10.37 -6.76 -6.08
N SER A 127 -11.54 -6.81 -6.69
CA SER A 127 -12.70 -6.02 -6.27
C SER A 127 -13.89 -6.95 -6.24
N ASP A 128 -14.72 -6.87 -5.20
CA ASP A 128 -16.02 -7.54 -5.19
C ASP A 128 -16.85 -6.96 -6.36
N GLU A 129 -17.01 -7.70 -7.45
CA GLU A 129 -17.53 -7.28 -8.77
C GLU A 129 -19.01 -6.80 -8.79
N THR A 130 -19.51 -6.21 -7.70
CA THR A 130 -20.91 -5.80 -7.55
C THR A 130 -21.17 -4.33 -7.85
N LEU A 131 -20.13 -3.52 -8.08
CA LEU A 131 -20.27 -2.13 -8.50
C LEU A 131 -19.80 -1.96 -9.95
N PRO A 132 -20.51 -1.15 -10.77
CA PRO A 132 -20.08 -0.81 -12.12
C PRO A 132 -18.85 0.10 -12.02
N MET A 133 -17.69 -0.49 -11.81
CA MET A 133 -16.43 0.21 -11.92
C MET A 133 -16.23 0.56 -13.40
N PRO A 134 -15.91 1.82 -13.75
CA PRO A 134 -15.76 2.23 -15.15
C PRO A 134 -14.61 1.54 -15.90
N ASN A 135 -13.75 0.78 -15.20
CA ASN A 135 -12.53 0.23 -15.76
C ASN A 135 -12.29 -1.21 -15.31
N THR A 136 -12.89 -2.17 -16.01
CA THR A 136 -12.44 -3.56 -16.00
C THR A 136 -11.09 -3.60 -16.71
N PHE A 137 -9.97 -3.83 -16.00
CA PHE A 137 -8.69 -4.03 -16.67
C PHE A 137 -8.72 -5.34 -17.45
N PRO A 138 -8.16 -5.39 -18.67
CA PRO A 138 -8.13 -6.63 -19.43
C PRO A 138 -7.51 -7.76 -18.61
N HIS A 139 -8.07 -8.97 -18.66
CA HIS A 139 -7.52 -10.16 -17.97
C HIS A 139 -6.02 -10.37 -18.27
N SER A 140 -5.54 -9.93 -19.44
CA SER A 140 -4.14 -9.98 -19.81
C SER A 140 -3.21 -9.22 -18.85
N TRP A 141 -3.68 -8.19 -18.16
CA TRP A 141 -2.90 -7.45 -17.16
C TRP A 141 -2.81 -8.16 -15.82
N ILE A 142 -3.90 -8.83 -15.39
CA ILE A 142 -3.88 -9.69 -14.20
C ILE A 142 -2.87 -10.81 -14.41
N ASN A 143 -2.91 -11.46 -15.58
CA ASN A 143 -1.94 -12.50 -15.95
C ASN A 143 -0.48 -11.98 -15.94
N ARG A 144 -0.25 -10.71 -16.30
CA ARG A 144 1.10 -10.10 -16.25
C ARG A 144 1.57 -9.87 -14.82
N LEU A 145 0.68 -9.45 -13.92
CA LEU A 145 0.98 -9.33 -12.49
C LEU A 145 1.30 -10.70 -11.90
N ASP A 146 0.45 -11.69 -12.14
CA ASP A 146 0.64 -13.06 -11.66
C ASP A 146 1.95 -13.66 -12.15
N ALA A 147 2.25 -13.51 -13.44
CA ALA A 147 3.52 -13.97 -14.00
C ALA A 147 4.73 -13.28 -13.37
N GLN A 148 4.61 -12.00 -12.99
CA GLN A 148 5.69 -11.29 -12.30
C GLN A 148 5.83 -11.73 -10.84
N LEU A 149 4.72 -11.98 -10.13
CA LEU A 149 4.73 -12.54 -8.77
C LEU A 149 5.35 -13.94 -8.75
N GLU A 150 5.03 -14.79 -9.72
CA GLU A 150 5.67 -16.10 -9.89
C GLU A 150 7.18 -15.98 -10.11
N ARG A 151 7.63 -15.01 -10.91
CA ARG A 151 9.07 -14.73 -11.06
C ARG A 151 9.71 -14.31 -9.74
N ASN A 152 9.03 -13.47 -8.95
CA ASN A 152 9.52 -13.02 -7.64
C ASN A 152 9.63 -14.21 -6.66
N ARG A 153 8.63 -15.10 -6.63
CA ARG A 153 8.64 -16.33 -5.79
C ARG A 153 9.76 -17.30 -6.15
N ASN A 154 10.08 -17.39 -7.45
CA ASN A 154 11.11 -18.29 -7.96
C ASN A 154 12.52 -17.67 -7.94
N ALA A 155 12.66 -16.37 -7.66
CA ALA A 155 13.95 -15.74 -7.46
C ALA A 155 14.54 -16.21 -6.12
N LYS A 156 15.76 -16.77 -6.14
CA LYS A 156 16.47 -17.13 -4.91
C LYS A 156 16.60 -15.90 -4.01
N PRO A 157 16.43 -16.02 -2.68
CA PRO A 157 16.76 -14.93 -1.78
C PRO A 157 18.25 -14.59 -1.96
N THR A 158 18.53 -13.36 -2.38
CA THR A 158 19.88 -12.78 -2.37
C THR A 158 20.38 -12.58 -0.96
#